data_AF-W1XMR5-F1
#
_entry.id   AF-W1XMR5-F1
#
_cell.length_a   1.000
_cell.length_b   1.000
_cell.length_c   1.000
_cell.angle_alpha   90.00
_cell.angle_beta   90.00
_cell.angle_gamma   90.00
#
_symmetry.space_group_name_H-M   'P 1'
#
loop_
_entity.id
_entity.type
_entity.pdbx_description
1 polymer ?
#
loop_
_entity_poly.entity_id
_entity_poly.type
_entity_poly.pdbx_seq_one_letter_code
_entity_poly.pdbx_strand_id
1 'polypeptide(L)'
;KNKAYGLFSEESELAQTLRLQRQGEEDFLAFSRAATGRLRDELAKYPFADGGFVLFCLYRYLAVEYLLVAVLSNLSSMRVNENLDINPTHYLDINHADIVAR
;
A
#
# COMPACT_ATOMS: atom_id res chain seq x y z
N LYS A 1 -4.93 -9.29 -14.84
CA LYS A 1 -4.19 -9.76 -13.64
C LYS A 1 -4.99 -10.89 -12.99
N ASN A 2 -4.44 -12.11 -12.87
CA ASN A 2 -5.11 -13.20 -12.14
C ASN A 2 -5.01 -12.93 -10.63
N LYS A 3 -6.10 -13.18 -9.88
CA LYS A 3 -6.08 -13.08 -8.42
C LYS A 3 -5.30 -14.29 -7.88
N ALA A 4 -4.22 -14.04 -7.17
CA ALA A 4 -3.49 -15.06 -6.42
C ALA A 4 -3.79 -14.91 -4.93
N TYR A 5 -3.73 -16.02 -4.20
CA TYR A 5 -3.79 -16.03 -2.74
C TYR A 5 -2.46 -16.52 -2.19
N GLY A 6 -2.10 -16.03 -1.01
CA GLY A 6 -0.90 -16.40 -0.29
C GLY A 6 -1.18 -16.50 1.20
N LEU A 7 -0.34 -17.23 1.91
CA LEU A 7 -0.36 -17.34 3.36
C LEU A 7 1.02 -16.92 3.87
N PHE A 8 1.05 -16.35 5.07
CA PHE A 8 2.33 -16.12 5.76
C PHE A 8 2.97 -17.46 6.11
N SER A 9 4.30 -17.53 5.99
CA SER A 9 5.07 -18.61 6.61
C SER A 9 5.01 -18.49 8.13
N GLU A 10 5.33 -19.58 8.84
CA GLU A 10 5.31 -19.59 10.31
C GLU A 10 6.32 -18.60 10.91
N GLU A 11 7.45 -18.40 10.23
CA GLU A 11 8.54 -17.50 10.62
C GLU A 11 8.32 -16.05 10.17
N SER A 12 7.13 -15.72 9.65
CA SER A 12 6.87 -14.38 9.13
C SER A 12 6.81 -13.34 10.25
N GLU A 13 7.84 -12.51 10.32
CA GLU A 13 7.88 -11.38 11.26
C GLU A 13 6.73 -10.39 11.04
N LEU A 14 6.28 -10.20 9.79
CA LEU A 14 5.14 -9.34 9.47
C LEU A 14 3.83 -9.93 10.03
N ALA A 15 3.68 -11.26 9.98
CA ALA A 15 2.53 -11.92 10.57
C ALA A 15 2.50 -11.76 12.09
N GLN A 16 3.67 -11.84 12.73
CA GLN A 16 3.79 -11.63 14.18
C GLN A 16 3.43 -10.20 14.57
N THR A 17 4.02 -9.18 13.93
CA THR A 17 3.72 -7.78 14.26
C THR A 17 2.27 -7.42 13.93
N LEU A 18 1.70 -7.96 12.85
CA LEU A 18 0.27 -7.77 12.54
C LEU A 18 -0.65 -8.36 13.62
N ARG A 19 -0.29 -9.50 14.22
CA ARG A 19 -1.06 -10.08 15.34
C ARG A 19 -1.01 -9.18 16.57
N LEU A 20 0.17 -8.69 16.94
CA LEU A 20 0.34 -7.77 18.08
C LEU A 20 -0.43 -6.47 17.85
N GLN A 21 -0.35 -5.90 16.64
CA GLN A 21 -1.12 -4.72 16.25
C GLN A 21 -2.63 -4.97 16.38
N ARG A 22 -3.15 -6.12 15.92
CA ARG A 22 -4.56 -6.49 16.05
C ARG A 22 -5.00 -6.74 17.50
N GLN A 23 -4.08 -7.15 18.37
CA GLN A 23 -4.32 -7.28 19.81
C GLN A 23 -4.27 -5.93 20.55
N GLY A 24 -3.88 -4.84 19.87
CA GLY A 24 -3.72 -3.52 20.45
C GLY A 24 -2.41 -3.35 21.23
N GLU A 25 -1.47 -4.29 21.10
CA GLU A 25 -0.15 -4.24 21.75
C GLU A 25 0.84 -3.38 20.96
N GLU A 26 0.55 -3.11 19.68
CA GLU A 26 1.35 -2.26 18.81
C GLU A 26 0.49 -1.18 18.14
N ASP A 27 1.00 0.05 18.09
CA ASP A 27 0.33 1.17 17.40
C ASP A 27 0.37 0.99 15.88
N PHE A 28 -0.75 1.32 15.20
CA PHE A 28 -0.86 1.12 13.76
C PHE A 28 0.15 1.96 12.95
N LEU A 29 0.46 3.18 13.38
CA LEU A 29 1.43 4.04 12.69
C LEU A 29 2.86 3.47 12.85
N ALA A 30 3.20 2.98 14.04
CA ALA A 30 4.47 2.29 14.27
C ALA A 30 4.60 1.02 13.42
N PHE A 31 3.58 0.15 13.47
CA PHE A 31 3.49 -1.09 12.68
C PHE A 31 3.63 -0.81 11.18
N SER A 32 2.84 0.12 10.64
CA SER A 32 2.82 0.43 9.20
C SER A 32 4.14 1.02 8.71
N ARG A 33 4.84 1.83 9.52
CA ARG A 33 6.18 2.32 9.20
C ARG A 33 7.20 1.20 9.13
N ALA A 34 7.21 0.31 10.13
CA ALA A 34 8.11 -0.84 10.15
C ALA A 34 7.84 -1.79 8.96
N ALA A 35 6.57 -2.10 8.70
CA ALA A 35 6.14 -2.94 7.59
C ALA A 35 6.50 -2.31 6.22
N THR A 36 6.35 -1.00 6.07
CA THR A 36 6.75 -0.27 4.86
C THR A 36 8.26 -0.36 4.62
N GLY A 37 9.07 -0.21 5.68
CA GLY A 37 10.53 -0.39 5.58
C GLY A 37 10.90 -1.76 5.04
N ARG A 38 10.33 -2.83 5.62
CA ARG A 38 10.52 -4.20 5.15
C ARG A 38 10.09 -4.39 3.69
N LEU A 39 8.91 -3.88 3.33
CA LEU A 39 8.38 -3.99 1.97
C LEU A 39 9.28 -3.28 0.95
N ARG A 40 9.75 -2.07 1.29
CA ARG A 40 10.70 -1.32 0.47
C ARG A 40 11.99 -2.12 0.27
N ASP A 41 12.56 -2.66 1.34
CA ASP A 41 13.82 -3.40 1.29
C ASP A 41 13.68 -4.70 0.46
N GLU A 42 12.50 -5.33 0.49
CA GLU A 42 12.19 -6.48 -0.35
C GLU A 42 12.01 -6.09 -1.82
N LEU A 43 11.22 -5.04 -2.10
CA LEU A 43 10.98 -4.55 -3.46
C LEU A 43 12.27 -4.06 -4.14
N ALA A 44 13.18 -3.45 -3.37
CA ALA A 44 14.46 -2.97 -3.87
C ALA A 44 15.36 -4.09 -4.46
N LYS A 45 15.08 -5.37 -4.16
CA LYS A 45 15.77 -6.51 -4.76
C LYS A 45 15.40 -6.75 -6.22
N TYR A 46 14.32 -6.14 -6.70
CA TYR A 46 13.77 -6.37 -8.03
C TYR A 46 13.95 -5.14 -8.93
N PRO A 47 14.45 -5.30 -10.18
CA PRO A 47 14.80 -4.18 -11.05
C PRO A 47 13.61 -3.38 -11.60
N PHE A 48 12.38 -3.86 -11.37
CA PHE A 48 11.14 -3.21 -11.80
C PHE A 48 10.48 -2.35 -10.72
N ALA A 49 11.10 -2.22 -9.53
CA ALA A 49 10.56 -1.39 -8.46
C ALA A 49 10.75 0.10 -8.80
N ASP A 50 9.91 0.62 -9.69
CA ASP A 50 9.75 2.05 -9.89
C ASP A 50 9.13 2.67 -8.62
N GLY A 51 9.53 3.91 -8.32
CA GLY A 51 9.06 4.62 -7.14
C GLY A 51 7.53 4.82 -7.14
N GLY A 52 6.93 4.79 -5.96
CA GLY A 52 5.49 4.97 -5.78
C GLY A 52 5.12 5.21 -4.32
N PHE A 53 3.82 5.28 -4.05
CA PHE A 53 3.29 5.44 -2.70
C PHE A 53 2.81 4.11 -2.16
N VAL A 54 3.26 3.76 -0.95
CA VAL A 54 2.76 2.57 -0.24
C VAL A 54 1.58 2.97 0.63
N LEU A 55 0.42 2.34 0.41
CA LEU A 55 -0.79 2.53 1.19
C LEU A 55 -0.99 1.33 2.12
N PHE A 56 -1.01 1.58 3.43
CA PHE A 56 -1.52 0.65 4.44
C PHE A 56 -2.87 1.19 4.93
N CYS A 57 -3.93 0.40 4.80
CA CYS A 57 -5.27 0.81 5.24
C CYS A 57 -5.96 -0.32 6.01
N LEU A 58 -6.22 -0.08 7.29
CA LEU A 58 -7.11 -0.91 8.08
C LEU A 58 -8.54 -0.45 7.88
N TYR A 59 -9.41 -1.37 7.49
CA TYR A 59 -10.82 -1.06 7.30
C TYR A 59 -11.70 -2.24 7.71
N ARG A 60 -12.95 -1.94 8.05
CA ARG A 60 -13.94 -2.94 8.45
C ARG A 60 -14.98 -3.10 7.35
N TYR A 61 -15.23 -4.32 6.93
CA TYR A 61 -16.27 -4.67 5.96
C TYR A 61 -17.01 -5.91 6.44
N LEU A 62 -18.34 -5.82 6.53
CA LEU A 62 -19.21 -6.90 7.04
C LEU A 62 -18.73 -7.47 8.39
N ALA A 63 -18.38 -6.58 9.33
CA ALA A 63 -17.85 -6.90 10.65
C ALA A 63 -16.48 -7.62 10.69
N VAL A 64 -15.81 -7.76 9.54
CA VAL A 64 -14.46 -8.32 9.45
C VAL A 64 -13.44 -7.20 9.23
N GLU A 65 -12.32 -7.27 9.94
CA GLU A 65 -11.23 -6.32 9.84
C GLU A 65 -10.17 -6.79 8.83
N TYR A 66 -9.94 -5.96 7.82
CA TYR A 66 -9.01 -6.20 6.73
C TYR A 66 -7.85 -5.22 6.79
N LEU A 67 -6.67 -5.69 6.36
CA LEU A 67 -5.53 -4.83 6.10
C LEU A 67 -5.30 -4.80 4.60
N LEU A 68 -5.59 -3.68 3.95
CA LEU A 68 -5.20 -3.43 2.58
C LEU A 68 -3.76 -2.93 2.54
N VAL A 69 -2.92 -3.58 1.75
CA VAL A 69 -1.58 -3.09 1.40
C VAL A 69 -1.51 -2.91 -0.11
N ALA A 70 -1.22 -1.68 -0.55
CA ALA A 70 -1.13 -1.38 -1.97
C ALA A 70 0.07 -0.50 -2.34
N VAL A 71 0.60 -0.69 -3.55
CA VAL A 71 1.57 0.23 -4.18
C VAL A 71 0.85 1.02 -5.26
N LEU A 72 0.86 2.34 -5.13
CA LEU A 72 0.19 3.29 -6.02
C LEU A 72 1.22 4.09 -6.80
N SER A 73 0.99 4.22 -8.10
CA SER A 73 1.82 5.03 -8.99
C SER A 73 1.30 6.47 -9.01
N ASN A 74 2.22 7.44 -9.16
CA ASN A 74 1.85 8.84 -9.39
C ASN A 74 1.60 9.04 -10.88
N LEU A 75 0.46 9.64 -11.23
CA LEU A 75 0.19 10.07 -12.60
C LEU A 75 0.26 11.59 -12.69
N SER A 76 0.95 12.07 -13.72
CA SER A 76 0.90 13.46 -14.14
C SER A 76 -0.12 13.62 -15.26
N SER A 77 -0.98 14.64 -15.15
CA SER A 77 -1.90 15.05 -16.20
C SER A 77 -1.91 16.57 -16.32
N MET A 78 -2.46 17.06 -17.43
CA MET A 78 -2.63 18.48 -17.70
C MET A 78 -4.10 18.84 -17.47
N ARG A 79 -4.35 19.79 -16.57
CA ARG A 79 -5.68 20.34 -16.35
C ARG A 79 -5.75 21.74 -16.95
N VAL A 80 -6.78 21.98 -17.77
CA VAL A 80 -7.13 23.32 -18.24
C VAL A 80 -8.06 23.96 -17.21
N ASN A 81 -7.72 25.15 -16.72
CA ASN A 81 -8.58 25.89 -15.79
C ASN A 81 -9.63 26.73 -16.55
N GLU A 82 -10.50 27.43 -15.82
CA GLU A 82 -11.57 28.27 -16.40
C GLU A 82 -11.02 29.46 -17.21
N ASN A 83 -9.77 29.85 -16.97
CA ASN A 83 -9.07 30.91 -17.69
C ASN A 83 -8.31 30.39 -18.94
N LEU A 84 -8.48 29.11 -19.30
CA LEU A 84 -7.74 28.43 -20.38
C LEU A 84 -6.24 28.24 -20.12
N ASP A 85 -5.77 28.39 -18.88
CA ASP A 85 -4.38 28.08 -18.53
C ASP A 85 -4.21 26.58 -18.34
N ILE A 86 -3.06 26.08 -18.80
CA ILE A 86 -2.68 24.68 -18.61
C ILE A 86 -1.79 24.56 -17.37
N ASN A 87 -2.26 23.80 -16.38
CA ASN A 87 -1.50 23.51 -15.17
C ASN A 87 -1.20 22.01 -15.06
N PRO A 88 0.04 21.62 -14.69
CA PRO A 88 0.34 20.24 -14.33
C PRO A 88 -0.44 19.88 -13.06
N THR A 89 -1.07 18.71 -13.05
CA THR A 89 -1.75 18.13 -11.89
C THR A 89 -1.20 16.74 -11.65
N HIS A 90 -0.87 16.45 -10.38
CA HIS A 90 -0.46 15.13 -9.93
C HIS A 90 -1.60 14.49 -9.15
N TYR A 91 -1.89 13.23 -9.44
CA TYR A 91 -2.87 12.45 -8.70
C TYR A 91 -2.40 11.00 -8.52
N LEU A 92 -2.87 10.38 -7.44
CA LEU A 92 -2.63 8.97 -7.19
C LEU A 92 -3.58 8.15 -8.04
N ASP A 93 -3.03 7.20 -8.80
CA ASP A 93 -3.87 6.27 -9.54
C ASP A 93 -4.35 5.12 -8.65
N ILE A 94 -5.46 5.37 -7.94
CA ILE A 94 -6.10 4.39 -7.06
C ILE A 94 -6.70 3.24 -7.89
N ASN A 95 -7.16 3.52 -9.12
CA ASN A 95 -7.85 2.54 -9.96
C ASN A 95 -6.89 1.49 -10.54
N HIS A 96 -5.62 1.86 -10.72
CA HIS A 96 -4.58 0.97 -11.26
C HIS A 96 -3.49 0.65 -10.22
N ALA A 97 -3.87 0.41 -8.97
CA ALA A 97 -2.94 -0.07 -7.96
C ALA A 97 -2.15 -1.31 -8.45
N ASP A 98 -0.83 -1.29 -8.31
CA ASP A 98 0.03 -2.25 -8.98
C ASP A 98 0.15 -3.58 -8.23
N ILE A 99 0.39 -3.48 -6.92
CA ILE A 99 0.40 -4.58 -5.97
C ILE A 99 -0.74 -4.32 -5.01
N VAL A 100 -1.61 -5.29 -4.78
CA VAL A 100 -2.71 -5.20 -3.82
C VAL A 100 -2.83 -6.53 -3.07
N ALA A 101 -2.72 -6.47 -1.75
CA ALA A 101 -2.98 -7.59 -0.84
C ALA A 101 -4.00 -7.19 0.22
N ARG A 102 -4.85 -8.13 0.64
CA ARG A 102 -5.92 -7.94 1.62
C ARG A 102 -6.01 -9.12 2.58
#